data_AF-A0A2N2Y3T9-F1
#
_entry.id   AF-A0A2N2Y3T9-F1
#
_cell.length_a   1.000
_cell.length_b   1.000
_cell.length_c   1.000
_cell.angle_alpha   90.00
_cell.angle_beta   90.00
_cell.angle_gamma   90.00
#
_symmetry.space_group_name_H-M   'P 1'
#
loop_
_entity.id
_entity.type
_entity.pdbx_description
1 polymer ?
#
loop_
_entity_poly.entity_id
_entity_poly.type
_entity_poly.pdbx_seq_one_letter_code
_entity_poly.pdbx_strand_id
1 'polypeptide(L)'
;MKHKFLLLYSFFIRSLLFFLPDMPFIMRFRGWLYGLGMNHCGVNFQVSHSAIINSLECYYIGDNVYIANFCNFIGNGLIKIESEVIFGPGVVISAGNHQFLNNSFRFSKSKPLNVTIKRGSWIAANCTIVGECVFPTESILAANSVFIKKSINKPNSLYGGNPARVIKSLKIK
;
A
#
# COMPACT_ATOMS: atom_id res chain seq x y z
N MET A 1 0.48 -16.73 17.08
CA MET A 1 1.95 -16.60 17.26
C MET A 1 2.62 -15.97 16.05
N LYS A 2 2.27 -16.40 14.82
CA LYS A 2 2.80 -15.85 13.55
C LYS A 2 2.75 -14.32 13.44
N HIS A 3 1.62 -13.68 13.72
CA HIS A 3 1.47 -12.21 13.61
C HIS A 3 2.48 -11.42 14.45
N LYS A 4 2.60 -11.72 15.75
CA LYS A 4 3.52 -11.03 16.66
C LYS A 4 4.98 -11.18 16.22
N PHE A 5 5.33 -12.38 15.75
CA PHE A 5 6.65 -12.64 15.18
C PHE A 5 6.90 -11.79 13.93
N LEU A 6 5.94 -11.72 13.00
CA LEU A 6 6.08 -10.93 11.78
C LEU A 6 6.16 -9.42 12.03
N LEU A 7 5.49 -8.90 13.07
CA LEU A 7 5.65 -7.52 13.53
C LEU A 7 7.08 -7.23 14.01
N LEU A 8 7.65 -8.14 14.80
CA LEU A 8 9.02 -8.00 15.28
C LEU A 8 10.02 -8.13 14.12
N TYR A 9 9.77 -9.08 13.20
CA TYR A 9 10.57 -9.28 12.01
C TYR A 9 10.59 -8.04 11.10
N SER A 10 9.42 -7.46 10.78
CA SER A 10 9.34 -6.25 9.95
C SER A 10 10.01 -5.05 10.62
N PHE A 11 9.92 -4.96 11.95
CA PHE A 11 10.66 -3.96 12.75
C PHE A 11 12.18 -4.13 12.61
N PHE A 12 12.70 -5.36 12.71
CA PHE A 12 14.13 -5.62 12.57
C PHE A 12 14.65 -5.27 11.16
N ILE A 13 13.92 -5.66 10.10
CA ILE A 13 14.29 -5.28 8.72
C ILE A 13 14.44 -3.76 8.62
N ARG A 14 13.43 -3.01 9.10
CA ARG A 14 13.45 -1.55 9.03
C ARG A 14 14.61 -0.98 9.82
N SER A 15 14.78 -1.39 11.07
CA SER A 15 15.80 -0.84 11.98
C SER A 15 17.22 -1.10 11.47
N LEU A 16 17.49 -2.31 10.94
CA LEU A 16 18.81 -2.67 10.43
C LEU A 16 19.15 -1.97 9.10
N LEU A 17 18.16 -1.82 8.21
CA LEU A 17 18.38 -1.29 6.85
C LEU A 17 18.04 0.19 6.70
N PHE A 18 17.70 0.89 7.79
CA PHE A 18 17.28 2.29 7.78
C PHE A 18 18.37 3.23 7.26
N PHE A 19 19.63 3.00 7.65
CA PHE A 19 20.77 3.85 7.28
C PHE A 19 21.37 3.50 5.91
N LEU A 20 20.84 2.48 5.23
CA LEU A 20 21.29 2.13 3.88
C LEU A 20 20.56 2.96 2.83
N PRO A 21 21.28 3.54 1.85
CA PRO A 21 20.69 4.43 0.86
C PRO A 21 19.67 3.73 -0.06
N ASP A 22 18.80 4.51 -0.70
CA ASP A 22 17.80 4.04 -1.65
C ASP A 22 18.40 3.81 -3.05
N MET A 23 19.40 2.95 -3.12
CA MET A 23 19.91 2.42 -4.39
C MET A 23 19.02 1.25 -4.86
N PRO A 24 18.75 1.08 -6.17
CA PRO A 24 17.85 0.04 -6.66
C PRO A 24 18.16 -1.37 -6.14
N PHE A 25 19.43 -1.75 -6.03
CA PHE A 25 19.81 -3.07 -5.51
C PHE A 25 19.49 -3.22 -4.00
N ILE A 26 19.71 -2.18 -3.19
CA ILE A 26 19.43 -2.19 -1.75
C ILE A 26 17.92 -2.23 -1.53
N MET A 27 17.16 -1.46 -2.31
CA MET A 27 15.71 -1.45 -2.25
C MET A 27 15.10 -2.80 -2.63
N ARG A 28 15.66 -3.49 -3.64
CA ARG A 28 15.29 -4.87 -4.00
C ARG A 28 15.60 -5.85 -2.88
N PHE A 29 16.78 -5.75 -2.29
CA PHE A 29 17.17 -6.59 -1.14
C PHE A 29 16.24 -6.37 0.06
N ARG A 30 15.93 -5.10 0.38
CA ARG A 30 14.96 -4.73 1.42
C ARG A 30 13.58 -5.30 1.14
N GLY A 31 13.08 -5.15 -0.10
CA GLY A 31 11.80 -5.72 -0.52
C GLY A 31 11.79 -7.25 -0.46
N TRP A 32 12.87 -7.92 -0.87
CA TRP A 32 13.01 -9.36 -0.75
C TRP A 32 12.91 -9.84 0.70
N LEU A 33 13.59 -9.17 1.64
CA LEU A 33 13.50 -9.49 3.07
C LEU A 33 12.06 -9.33 3.59
N TYR A 34 11.38 -8.24 3.24
CA TYR A 34 9.95 -8.10 3.57
C TYR A 34 9.10 -9.22 2.97
N GLY A 35 9.38 -9.59 1.72
CA GLY A 35 8.69 -10.65 0.97
C GLY A 35 8.69 -12.02 1.66
N LEU A 36 9.75 -12.36 2.42
CA LEU A 36 9.82 -13.62 3.19
C LEU A 36 8.71 -13.75 4.25
N GLY A 37 8.15 -12.63 4.71
CA GLY A 37 7.05 -12.62 5.68
C GLY A 37 5.65 -12.51 5.05
N MET A 38 5.56 -12.30 3.73
CA MET A 38 4.30 -12.05 3.01
C MET A 38 3.64 -13.34 2.53
N ASN A 39 2.35 -13.28 2.19
CA ASN A 39 1.67 -14.44 1.58
C ASN A 39 2.16 -14.68 0.14
N HIS A 40 2.51 -13.60 -0.56
CA HIS A 40 3.09 -13.65 -1.89
C HIS A 40 3.92 -12.39 -2.13
N CYS A 41 5.10 -12.56 -2.74
CA CYS A 41 5.96 -11.49 -3.17
C CYS A 41 6.57 -11.85 -4.53
N GLY A 42 6.27 -11.05 -5.55
CA GLY A 42 6.84 -11.19 -6.88
C GLY A 42 8.29 -10.70 -6.96
N VAL A 43 8.84 -10.71 -8.16
CA VAL A 43 10.21 -10.27 -8.42
C VAL A 43 10.32 -8.75 -8.42
N ASN A 44 11.53 -8.24 -8.10
CA ASN A 44 11.84 -6.80 -8.17
C ASN A 44 10.92 -5.92 -7.30
N PHE A 45 10.53 -6.42 -6.12
CA PHE A 45 9.86 -5.59 -5.10
C PHE A 45 10.87 -4.63 -4.48
N GLN A 46 10.65 -3.32 -4.66
CA GLN A 46 11.55 -2.27 -4.22
C GLN A 46 10.91 -1.44 -3.11
N VAL A 47 11.58 -1.38 -1.96
CA VAL A 47 11.10 -0.66 -0.77
C VAL A 47 12.14 0.35 -0.33
N SER A 48 11.74 1.61 -0.15
CA SER A 48 12.62 2.68 0.35
C SER A 48 12.84 2.58 1.86
N HIS A 49 13.96 3.12 2.37
CA HIS A 49 14.42 2.94 3.75
C HIS A 49 13.44 3.42 4.82
N SER A 50 12.63 4.44 4.52
CA SER A 50 11.68 5.02 5.48
C SER A 50 10.25 4.49 5.35
N ALA A 51 9.99 3.56 4.43
CA ALA A 51 8.66 2.96 4.27
C ALA A 51 8.30 2.08 5.48
N ILE A 52 7.05 2.17 5.93
CA ILE A 52 6.52 1.40 7.05
C ILE A 52 5.54 0.36 6.49
N ILE A 53 5.97 -0.91 6.55
CA ILE A 53 5.18 -2.07 6.14
C ILE A 53 5.13 -3.03 7.33
N ASN A 54 3.96 -3.12 7.95
CA ASN A 54 3.70 -4.00 9.10
C ASN A 54 2.64 -5.04 8.75
N SER A 55 2.51 -6.10 9.55
CA SER A 55 1.55 -7.19 9.33
C SER A 55 1.77 -7.87 7.98
N LEU A 56 3.00 -8.34 7.72
CA LEU A 56 3.42 -8.83 6.41
C LEU A 56 2.52 -9.95 5.85
N GLU A 57 1.90 -10.75 6.70
CA GLU A 57 0.92 -11.77 6.32
C GLU A 57 -0.35 -11.22 5.66
N CYS A 58 -0.56 -9.90 5.64
CA CYS A 58 -1.69 -9.26 4.98
C CYS A 58 -1.44 -8.94 3.50
N TYR A 59 -0.21 -9.13 3.00
CA TYR A 59 0.19 -8.61 1.69
C TYR A 59 0.27 -9.70 0.63
N TYR A 60 -0.21 -9.33 -0.56
CA TYR A 60 0.03 -10.01 -1.81
C TYR A 60 0.64 -8.99 -2.77
N ILE A 61 1.92 -9.14 -3.09
CA ILE A 61 2.68 -8.22 -3.95
C ILE A 61 3.02 -8.91 -5.27
N GLY A 62 2.69 -8.28 -6.40
CA GLY A 62 3.08 -8.72 -7.74
C GLY A 62 4.52 -8.37 -8.09
N ASP A 63 4.85 -8.40 -9.38
CA ASP A 63 6.19 -8.12 -9.89
C ASP A 63 6.40 -6.63 -10.14
N ASN A 64 7.65 -6.15 -10.02
CA ASN A 64 8.02 -4.77 -10.38
C ASN A 64 7.21 -3.70 -9.62
N VAL A 65 7.08 -3.86 -8.31
CA VAL A 65 6.40 -2.91 -7.42
C VAL A 65 7.42 -2.00 -6.73
N TYR A 66 7.15 -0.70 -6.66
CA TYR A 66 7.98 0.27 -5.95
C TYR A 66 7.19 1.04 -4.88
N ILE A 67 7.72 1.07 -3.66
CA ILE A 67 7.20 1.84 -2.52
C ILE A 67 8.23 2.91 -2.13
N ALA A 68 7.86 4.18 -2.34
CA ALA A 68 8.68 5.32 -2.00
C ALA A 68 8.74 5.60 -0.49
N ASN A 69 9.59 6.56 -0.13
CA ASN A 69 9.80 7.01 1.24
C ASN A 69 8.51 7.50 1.94
N PHE A 70 8.46 7.30 3.25
CA PHE A 70 7.37 7.74 4.13
C PHE A 70 5.99 7.12 3.82
N CYS A 71 5.92 6.09 2.98
CA CYS A 71 4.71 5.31 2.83
C CYS A 71 4.39 4.57 4.14
N ASN A 72 3.11 4.51 4.51
CA ASN A 72 2.65 3.80 5.69
C ASN A 72 1.49 2.87 5.33
N PHE A 73 1.78 1.57 5.26
CA PHE A 73 0.81 0.54 4.88
C PHE A 73 0.38 -0.23 6.14
N ILE A 74 -0.92 -0.14 6.44
CA ILE A 74 -1.53 -0.66 7.67
C ILE A 74 -2.34 -1.90 7.30
N GLY A 75 -1.74 -3.07 7.50
CA GLY A 75 -2.35 -4.37 7.23
C GLY A 75 -3.19 -4.87 8.42
N ASN A 76 -4.52 -4.92 8.25
CA ASN A 76 -5.46 -5.67 9.11
C ASN A 76 -6.25 -6.69 8.27
N GLY A 77 -6.72 -6.28 7.08
CA GLY A 77 -7.23 -7.16 6.02
C GLY A 77 -6.25 -7.25 4.85
N LEU A 78 -6.70 -7.80 3.71
CA LEU A 78 -5.84 -8.05 2.56
C LEU A 78 -5.43 -6.73 1.88
N ILE A 79 -4.12 -6.54 1.69
CA ILE A 79 -3.54 -5.53 0.78
C ILE A 79 -2.98 -6.27 -0.43
N LYS A 80 -3.72 -6.23 -1.54
CA LYS A 80 -3.32 -6.81 -2.81
C LYS A 80 -2.78 -5.71 -3.72
N ILE A 81 -1.51 -5.82 -4.09
CA ILE A 81 -0.84 -4.92 -5.03
C ILE A 81 -0.42 -5.78 -6.21
N GLU A 82 -1.02 -5.54 -7.37
CA GLU A 82 -0.67 -6.23 -8.62
C GLU A 82 0.66 -5.70 -9.18
N SER A 83 1.13 -6.29 -10.28
CA SER A 83 2.42 -5.96 -10.86
C SER A 83 2.49 -4.51 -11.40
N GLU A 84 3.70 -3.97 -11.53
CA GLU A 84 3.96 -2.68 -12.19
C GLU A 84 3.28 -1.48 -11.50
N VAL A 85 3.12 -1.57 -10.18
CA VAL A 85 2.52 -0.50 -9.37
C VAL A 85 3.60 0.35 -8.72
N ILE A 86 3.43 1.67 -8.80
CA ILE A 86 4.31 2.66 -8.19
C ILE A 86 3.56 3.46 -7.13
N PHE A 87 4.13 3.57 -5.94
CA PHE A 87 3.67 4.46 -4.88
C PHE A 87 4.68 5.60 -4.69
N GLY A 88 4.20 6.83 -4.83
CA GLY A 88 4.93 8.05 -4.49
C GLY A 88 5.10 8.21 -2.98
N PRO A 89 5.90 9.20 -2.54
CA PRO A 89 6.22 9.35 -1.13
C PRO A 89 4.99 9.72 -0.29
N GLY A 90 4.97 9.28 0.97
CA GLY A 90 3.91 9.65 1.93
C GLY A 90 2.55 9.01 1.68
N VAL A 91 2.45 7.98 0.83
CA VAL A 91 1.17 7.29 0.61
C VAL A 91 0.76 6.48 1.83
N VAL A 92 -0.50 6.61 2.23
CA VAL A 92 -1.11 5.82 3.30
C VAL A 92 -2.10 4.83 2.72
N ILE A 93 -1.97 3.55 3.11
CA ILE A 93 -2.98 2.52 2.83
C ILE A 93 -3.50 2.00 4.16
N SER A 94 -4.82 2.04 4.36
CA SER A 94 -5.47 1.46 5.54
C SER A 94 -6.40 0.33 5.14
N ALA A 95 -5.98 -0.92 5.38
CA ALA A 95 -6.78 -2.13 5.20
C ALA A 95 -7.52 -2.55 6.50
N GLY A 96 -7.83 -1.58 7.35
CA GLY A 96 -8.56 -1.79 8.58
C GLY A 96 -9.35 -0.56 8.97
N ASN A 97 -10.35 -0.75 9.82
CA ASN A 97 -11.09 0.36 10.42
C ASN A 97 -11.45 0.07 11.87
N HIS A 98 -11.60 1.12 12.67
CA HIS A 98 -12.16 1.00 14.00
C HIS A 98 -13.68 0.85 13.91
N GLN A 99 -14.28 0.20 14.91
CA GLN A 99 -15.72 0.05 15.02
C GLN A 99 -16.21 0.73 16.29
N PHE A 100 -17.42 1.28 16.20
CA PHE A 100 -18.05 1.94 17.32
C PHE A 100 -18.73 0.90 18.22
N LEU A 101 -18.32 0.84 19.48
CA LEU A 101 -18.88 -0.05 20.49
C LEU A 101 -18.86 0.67 21.85
N ASN A 102 -19.97 0.62 22.58
CA ASN A 102 -20.10 1.23 23.91
C ASN A 102 -19.69 2.72 23.91
N ASN A 103 -20.25 3.51 22.98
CA ASN A 103 -19.96 4.94 22.82
C ASN A 103 -18.48 5.28 22.58
N SER A 104 -17.70 4.35 22.02
CA SER A 104 -16.26 4.52 21.82
C SER A 104 -15.75 3.71 20.61
N PHE A 105 -14.72 4.22 19.95
CA PHE A 105 -13.97 3.48 18.92
C PHE A 105 -12.81 2.64 19.50
N ARG A 106 -12.56 2.75 20.81
CA ARG A 106 -11.41 2.12 21.49
C ARG A 106 -11.64 0.66 21.83
N PHE A 107 -12.89 0.28 22.15
CA PHE A 107 -13.18 -1.01 22.79
C PHE A 107 -13.56 -2.11 21.81
N SER A 108 -13.92 -1.75 20.57
CA SER A 108 -14.16 -2.77 19.54
C SER A 108 -12.86 -3.27 18.94
N LYS A 109 -12.87 -4.53 18.52
CA LYS A 109 -11.86 -5.05 17.61
C LYS A 109 -11.90 -4.27 16.29
N SER A 110 -10.74 -4.13 15.64
CA SER A 110 -10.69 -3.55 14.30
C SER A 110 -11.38 -4.46 13.30
N LYS A 111 -12.13 -3.87 12.37
CA LYS A 111 -12.71 -4.55 11.22
C LYS A 111 -11.65 -4.66 10.11
N PRO A 112 -11.27 -5.86 9.66
CA PRO A 112 -10.44 -6.04 8.48
C PRO A 112 -11.17 -5.54 7.23
N LEU A 113 -10.45 -4.87 6.34
CA LEU A 113 -10.94 -4.38 5.05
C LEU A 113 -9.96 -4.75 3.95
N ASN A 114 -10.44 -4.92 2.72
CA ASN A 114 -9.58 -5.29 1.59
C ASN A 114 -9.24 -4.08 0.71
N VAL A 115 -7.97 -3.92 0.34
CA VAL A 115 -7.50 -2.94 -0.64
C VAL A 115 -6.87 -3.69 -1.80
N THR A 116 -7.29 -3.38 -3.03
CA THR A 116 -6.63 -3.88 -4.23
C THR A 116 -6.14 -2.71 -5.08
N ILE A 117 -4.85 -2.68 -5.39
CA ILE A 117 -4.26 -1.75 -6.36
C ILE A 117 -3.93 -2.56 -7.61
N LYS A 118 -4.61 -2.23 -8.71
CA LYS A 118 -4.51 -2.97 -9.96
C LYS A 118 -3.25 -2.64 -10.76
N ARG A 119 -2.87 -3.57 -11.65
CA ARG A 119 -1.63 -3.51 -12.44
C ARG A 119 -1.42 -2.17 -13.15
N GLY A 120 -0.17 -1.74 -13.25
CA GLY A 120 0.25 -0.56 -14.03
C GLY A 120 -0.19 0.77 -13.44
N SER A 121 -0.62 0.78 -12.19
CA SER A 121 -1.15 1.97 -11.52
C SER A 121 -0.05 2.81 -10.89
N TRP A 122 -0.26 4.12 -10.89
CA TRP A 122 0.58 5.07 -10.16
C TRP A 122 -0.22 5.82 -9.10
N ILE A 123 0.19 5.66 -7.84
CA ILE A 123 -0.34 6.44 -6.73
C ILE A 123 0.65 7.56 -6.44
N ALA A 124 0.29 8.82 -6.72
CA ALA A 124 1.17 9.95 -6.50
C ALA A 124 1.34 10.29 -5.00
N ALA A 125 2.17 11.28 -4.71
CA ALA A 125 2.57 11.63 -3.34
C ALA A 125 1.39 11.98 -2.42
N ASN A 126 1.52 11.62 -1.14
CA ASN A 126 0.58 11.99 -0.06
C ASN A 126 -0.88 11.58 -0.32
N CYS A 127 -1.11 10.53 -1.10
CA CYS A 127 -2.44 9.96 -1.27
C CYS A 127 -2.84 9.11 -0.07
N THR A 128 -4.14 9.04 0.22
CA THR A 128 -4.70 8.11 1.21
C THR A 128 -5.68 7.15 0.52
N ILE A 129 -5.48 5.85 0.73
CA ILE A 129 -6.36 4.80 0.21
C ILE A 129 -6.97 4.06 1.40
N VAL A 130 -8.30 4.15 1.54
CA VAL A 130 -9.04 3.55 2.65
C VAL A 130 -9.76 2.29 2.20
N GLY A 131 -9.69 1.25 3.03
CA GLY A 131 -10.16 -0.11 2.77
C GLY A 131 -11.54 -0.26 2.13
N GLU A 132 -11.77 -1.45 1.59
CA GLU A 132 -12.91 -1.84 0.75
C GLU A 132 -12.91 -1.16 -0.62
N CYS A 133 -11.73 -0.95 -1.21
CA CYS A 133 -11.60 -0.29 -2.50
C CYS A 133 -10.71 -1.08 -3.49
N VAL A 134 -10.97 -0.86 -4.77
CA VAL A 134 -10.19 -1.38 -5.89
C VAL A 134 -9.75 -0.20 -6.74
N PHE A 135 -8.47 0.15 -6.68
CA PHE A 135 -7.90 1.17 -7.55
C PHE A 135 -7.70 0.59 -8.96
N PRO A 136 -8.19 1.23 -10.04
CA PRO A 136 -8.30 0.61 -11.37
C PRO A 136 -6.94 0.43 -12.06
N THR A 137 -6.88 -0.46 -13.07
CA THR A 137 -5.65 -0.69 -13.86
C THR A 137 -5.22 0.58 -14.59
N GLU A 138 -3.90 0.72 -14.78
CA GLU A 138 -3.30 1.73 -15.66
C GLU A 138 -3.78 3.15 -15.35
N SER A 139 -4.05 3.41 -14.06
CA SER A 139 -4.67 4.65 -13.59
C SER A 139 -3.72 5.42 -12.69
N ILE A 140 -3.96 6.73 -12.57
CA ILE A 140 -3.16 7.63 -11.75
C ILE A 140 -4.03 8.21 -10.65
N LEU A 141 -3.62 8.08 -9.40
CA LEU A 141 -4.19 8.85 -8.28
C LEU A 141 -3.32 10.09 -8.07
N ALA A 142 -3.83 11.27 -8.42
CA ALA A 142 -3.11 12.53 -8.30
C ALA A 142 -2.76 12.84 -6.84
N ALA A 143 -1.68 13.60 -6.63
CA ALA A 143 -1.16 13.87 -5.30
C ALA A 143 -2.22 14.47 -4.36
N ASN A 144 -2.09 14.20 -3.05
CA ASN A 144 -3.02 14.63 -2.00
C ASN A 144 -4.48 14.18 -2.19
N SER A 145 -4.71 13.08 -2.92
CA SER A 145 -6.07 12.57 -3.14
C SER A 145 -6.45 11.45 -2.17
N VAL A 146 -7.75 11.33 -1.91
CA VAL A 146 -8.29 10.31 -0.98
C VAL A 146 -9.21 9.36 -1.74
N PHE A 147 -8.76 8.13 -1.94
CA PHE A 147 -9.52 7.09 -2.63
C PHE A 147 -10.25 6.20 -1.63
N ILE A 148 -11.56 6.05 -1.83
CA ILE A 148 -12.47 5.33 -0.93
C ILE A 148 -13.38 4.38 -1.73
N LYS A 149 -14.09 3.47 -1.04
CA LYS A 149 -15.06 2.54 -1.66
C LYS A 149 -16.06 3.19 -2.63
N LYS A 150 -16.48 4.44 -2.36
CA LYS A 150 -17.45 5.18 -3.19
C LYS A 150 -16.84 5.79 -4.45
N SER A 151 -15.51 5.81 -4.59
CA SER A 151 -14.86 6.32 -5.80
C SER A 151 -15.17 5.41 -6.98
N ILE A 152 -15.53 6.01 -8.12
CA ILE A 152 -15.89 5.29 -9.35
C ILE A 152 -14.69 4.45 -9.81
N ASN A 153 -14.90 3.19 -10.16
CA ASN A 153 -13.87 2.33 -10.73
C ASN A 153 -13.90 2.43 -12.26
N LYS A 154 -12.91 3.12 -12.85
CA LYS A 154 -12.74 3.35 -14.27
C LYS A 154 -11.24 3.21 -14.61
N PRO A 155 -10.85 2.16 -15.33
CA PRO A 155 -9.48 1.98 -15.83
C PRO A 155 -8.98 3.18 -16.63
N ASN A 156 -7.66 3.26 -16.80
CA ASN A 156 -7.01 4.17 -17.75
C ASN A 156 -7.42 5.62 -17.47
N SER A 157 -7.46 6.03 -16.20
CA SER A 157 -8.03 7.31 -15.80
C SER A 157 -7.16 8.02 -14.78
N LEU A 158 -7.18 9.35 -14.84
CA LEU A 158 -6.62 10.22 -13.82
C LEU A 158 -7.71 10.49 -12.77
N TYR A 159 -7.41 10.16 -11.52
CA TYR A 159 -8.22 10.45 -10.35
C TYR A 159 -7.63 11.61 -9.55
N GLY A 160 -8.48 12.43 -8.95
CA GLY A 160 -8.02 13.39 -7.96
C GLY A 160 -9.10 13.94 -7.04
N GLY A 161 -8.66 14.54 -5.92
CA GLY A 161 -9.51 15.18 -4.92
C GLY A 161 -9.77 14.33 -3.67
N ASN A 162 -10.59 14.87 -2.76
CA ASN A 162 -11.02 14.22 -1.53
C ASN A 162 -12.55 14.39 -1.34
N PRO A 163 -13.38 13.37 -1.62
CA PRO A 163 -13.00 12.07 -2.16
C PRO A 163 -12.57 12.15 -3.63
N ALA A 164 -11.68 11.25 -4.03
CA ALA A 164 -11.13 11.21 -5.37
C ALA A 164 -12.20 10.83 -6.41
N ARG A 165 -12.24 11.59 -7.51
CA ARG A 165 -13.12 11.39 -8.66
C ARG A 165 -12.30 11.34 -9.95
N VAL A 166 -12.88 10.76 -11.00
CA VAL A 166 -12.28 10.78 -12.33
C VAL A 166 -12.21 12.24 -12.82
N ILE A 167 -11.01 12.70 -13.14
CA ILE A 167 -10.74 14.00 -13.76
C ILE A 167 -10.82 13.85 -15.28
N LYS A 168 -10.12 12.86 -15.83
CA LYS A 168 -10.11 12.56 -17.27
C LYS A 168 -9.67 11.13 -17.54
N SER A 169 -10.03 10.60 -18.70
CA SER A 169 -9.40 9.40 -19.24
C SER A 169 -7.97 9.70 -19.69
N LEU A 170 -7.07 8.75 -19.50
CA LEU A 170 -5.72 8.74 -20.04
C LEU A 170 -5.75 8.20 -21.46
N LYS A 171 -5.03 8.86 -22.37
CA LYS A 171 -4.74 8.29 -23.70
C LYS A 171 -3.48 7.44 -23.54
N ILE A 172 -3.65 6.13 -23.39
CA ILE A 172 -2.53 5.21 -23.39
C ILE A 172 -2.12 5.01 -24.85
N LYS A 173 -0.85 5.28 -25.15
CA LYS A 173 -0.24 5.02 -26.45
C LYS A 173 0.34 3.61 -26.46
#